data_AF-A0A9D2FZE6-F1
#
_entry.id   AF-A0A9D2FZE6-F1
#
_cell.length_a   1.000
_cell.length_b   1.000
_cell.length_c   1.000
_cell.angle_alpha   90.00
_cell.angle_beta   90.00
_cell.angle_gamma   90.00
#
_symmetry.space_group_name_H-M   'P 1'
#
loop_
_entity.id
_entity.type
_entity.pdbx_description
1 polymer ?
#
loop_
_entity_poly.entity_id
_entity_poly.type
_entity_poly.pdbx_seq_one_letter_code
_entity_poly.pdbx_strand_id
1 'polypeptide(L)'
;MGELVIQYHDFENAKKEIKKFSEQTTTDLDLKRVDDSKGVGEFLGDWFFGRGIGLDHKVTGEELNDLTSQIQTHLHSINNTQIKLIKEFGQVYSALEALDKDYIQAIMVSIKATEETSEGIQKTQEQIKKIVENQRKTLEELKKFKQKLDGYAHLGDIDKMWGDCQKWHQDMASLTKEISAATEHSKDNIKKIEAIKTALTSAEKKTEDLSTHFSQMIERLESVTAFTSALGKITHLQDIDEMWESLATAHSLLKNIGSTVEVLQKGASKHQEEINKILACVEKVSSLEHLMDVDKLWSYVEEQKLHLKDIDRVNDEQTGRLQSLSKKNDKIADRVSANEKSIINLNEIINKINGMVHLEDVDSTWDTVKAHSGQITDIEKQNESIVTSVQKNKEDVEAKITEANNAIASLTQKIKYAYLIAGGAAGLAIIELILLLV
;
A
#
# COMPACT_ATOMS: atom_id res chain seq x y z
N MET A 1 -4.01 -13.90 -56.56
CA MET A 1 -4.33 -13.34 -57.88
C MET A 1 -3.03 -13.34 -58.69
N GLY A 2 -3.07 -13.48 -60.01
CA GLY A 2 -1.84 -13.38 -60.82
C GLY A 2 -1.39 -11.92 -60.93
N GLU A 3 -0.08 -11.67 -60.85
CA GLU A 3 0.46 -10.35 -61.15
C GLU A 3 0.29 -10.06 -62.65
N LEU A 4 -0.55 -9.07 -62.95
CA LEU A 4 -0.69 -8.52 -64.30
C LEU A 4 0.53 -7.61 -64.52
N VAL A 5 1.58 -8.17 -65.14
CA VAL A 5 2.81 -7.45 -65.49
C VAL A 5 2.51 -6.54 -66.69
N ILE A 6 2.08 -5.30 -66.40
CA ILE A 6 1.72 -4.28 -67.39
C ILE A 6 2.96 -3.91 -68.22
N GLN A 7 2.94 -4.20 -69.53
CA GLN A 7 4.09 -3.98 -70.42
C GLN A 7 3.92 -2.71 -71.26
N TYR A 8 4.07 -1.55 -70.59
CA TYR A 8 3.95 -0.19 -71.15
C TYR A 8 4.73 0.13 -72.45
N HIS A 9 5.56 -0.78 -72.97
CA HIS A 9 6.36 -0.57 -74.17
C HIS A 9 5.58 -0.72 -75.48
N ASP A 10 4.59 -1.62 -75.56
CA ASP A 10 3.96 -1.93 -76.85
C ASP A 10 3.11 -0.77 -77.40
N PHE A 11 2.38 -0.07 -76.52
CA PHE A 11 1.64 1.15 -76.88
C PHE A 11 2.55 2.25 -77.43
N GLU A 12 3.64 2.57 -76.71
CA GLU A 12 4.56 3.65 -77.11
C GLU A 12 5.39 3.28 -78.34
N ASN A 13 5.69 1.99 -78.56
CA ASN A 13 6.33 1.50 -79.78
C ASN A 13 5.40 1.66 -81.00
N ALA A 14 4.15 1.22 -80.91
CA ALA A 14 3.18 1.33 -82.01
C ALA A 14 2.90 2.80 -82.37
N LYS A 15 2.64 3.62 -81.36
CA LYS A 15 2.49 5.09 -81.45
C LYS A 15 3.68 5.77 -82.15
N LYS A 16 4.91 5.29 -81.92
CA LYS A 16 6.14 5.85 -82.50
C LYS A 16 6.28 5.55 -84.01
N GLU A 17 5.94 4.34 -84.45
CA GLU A 17 5.97 4.01 -85.89
C GLU A 17 4.86 4.77 -86.66
N ILE A 18 3.65 4.87 -86.10
CA ILE A 18 2.56 5.69 -86.67
C ILE A 18 3.01 7.15 -86.88
N LYS A 19 3.65 7.76 -85.87
CA LYS A 19 4.20 9.13 -85.97
C LYS A 19 5.20 9.23 -87.13
N LYS A 20 6.19 8.32 -87.16
CA LYS A 20 7.25 8.24 -88.17
C LYS A 20 6.74 7.94 -89.59
N PHE A 21 5.52 7.42 -89.74
CA PHE A 21 4.83 7.38 -91.03
C PHE A 21 4.14 8.70 -91.38
N SER A 22 3.44 9.33 -90.43
CA SER A 22 2.78 10.63 -90.66
C SER A 22 3.75 11.77 -91.05
N GLU A 23 5.03 11.62 -90.71
CA GLU A 23 6.12 12.55 -91.07
C GLU A 23 6.75 12.29 -92.45
N GLN A 24 6.27 11.30 -93.22
CA GLN A 24 6.80 11.00 -94.56
C GLN A 24 6.16 11.90 -95.64
N THR A 25 7.01 12.62 -96.37
CA THR A 25 6.62 13.52 -97.47
C THR A 25 5.91 12.78 -98.60
N THR A 26 4.86 13.38 -99.15
CA THR A 26 4.15 12.90 -100.33
C THR A 26 5.05 12.86 -101.57
N THR A 27 4.97 11.77 -102.35
CA THR A 27 5.57 11.74 -103.70
C THR A 27 4.71 12.59 -104.63
N ASP A 28 5.29 13.60 -105.27
CA ASP A 28 4.60 14.34 -106.33
C ASP A 28 4.44 13.47 -107.58
N LEU A 29 3.39 13.73 -108.37
CA LEU A 29 2.93 12.89 -109.48
C LEU A 29 2.90 13.67 -110.81
N ASP A 30 3.95 14.45 -111.06
CA ASP A 30 4.17 15.05 -112.38
C ASP A 30 4.67 14.00 -113.38
N LEU A 31 4.01 13.92 -114.54
CA LEU A 31 4.27 12.98 -115.62
C LEU A 31 4.59 13.78 -116.88
N LYS A 32 5.82 13.65 -117.40
CA LYS A 32 6.19 14.32 -118.65
C LYS A 32 5.46 13.67 -119.82
N ARG A 33 4.57 14.44 -120.43
CA ARG A 33 3.89 14.07 -121.67
C ARG A 33 4.91 14.02 -122.83
N VAL A 34 4.69 13.11 -123.78
CA VAL A 34 5.43 13.08 -125.06
C VAL A 34 5.12 14.32 -125.89
N ASP A 35 6.06 14.77 -126.74
CA ASP A 35 5.90 16.01 -127.49
C ASP A 35 4.79 15.90 -128.54
N ASP A 36 3.91 16.90 -128.61
CA ASP A 36 2.78 16.93 -129.56
C ASP A 36 2.99 17.85 -130.77
N SER A 37 4.10 18.59 -130.81
CA SER A 37 4.47 19.49 -131.90
C SER A 37 5.96 19.41 -132.21
N LYS A 38 6.33 19.47 -133.50
CA LYS A 38 7.72 19.30 -133.95
C LYS A 38 8.65 20.37 -133.41
N GLY A 39 9.77 19.94 -132.86
CA GLY A 39 10.88 20.82 -132.55
C GLY A 39 11.44 21.51 -133.80
N VAL A 40 12.02 22.71 -133.65
CA VAL A 40 12.53 23.53 -134.78
C VAL A 40 13.49 22.74 -135.69
N GLY A 41 14.29 21.82 -135.13
CA GLY A 41 15.19 20.95 -135.89
C GLY A 41 14.47 19.94 -136.80
N GLU A 42 13.37 19.32 -136.33
CA GLU A 42 12.57 18.40 -137.15
C GLU A 42 11.82 19.15 -138.26
N PHE A 43 11.22 20.30 -137.92
CA PHE A 43 10.51 21.13 -138.90
C PHE A 43 11.43 21.56 -140.05
N LEU A 44 12.65 22.01 -139.74
CA LEU A 44 13.66 22.35 -140.74
C LEU A 44 14.11 21.12 -141.54
N GLY A 45 14.24 19.95 -140.90
CA GLY A 45 14.58 18.69 -141.57
C GLY A 45 13.54 18.24 -142.59
N ASP A 46 12.28 18.12 -142.20
CA ASP A 46 11.21 17.70 -143.11
C ASP A 46 10.94 18.71 -144.23
N TRP A 47 11.11 20.02 -143.96
CA TRP A 47 11.04 21.05 -144.99
C TRP A 47 12.18 20.91 -146.02
N PHE A 48 13.43 20.74 -145.56
CA PHE A 48 14.60 20.63 -146.45
C PHE A 48 14.61 19.33 -147.27
N PHE A 49 14.10 18.23 -146.71
CA PHE A 49 13.98 16.94 -147.41
C PHE A 49 12.62 16.73 -148.13
N GLY A 50 11.81 17.78 -148.27
CA GLY A 50 10.61 17.79 -149.13
C GLY A 50 9.44 16.92 -148.63
N ARG A 51 9.35 16.68 -147.31
CA ARG A 51 8.36 15.76 -146.71
C ARG A 51 7.03 16.43 -146.30
N GLY A 52 6.93 17.74 -146.46
CA GLY A 52 5.70 18.51 -146.23
C GLY A 52 5.75 19.41 -144.99
N ILE A 53 4.74 20.25 -144.84
CA ILE A 53 4.69 21.34 -143.83
C ILE A 53 3.79 20.94 -142.63
N GLY A 54 3.79 19.65 -142.25
CA GLY A 54 3.03 19.14 -141.10
C GLY A 54 3.73 19.46 -139.78
N LEU A 55 3.00 20.01 -138.82
CA LEU A 55 3.51 20.46 -137.51
C LEU A 55 3.50 19.37 -136.43
N ASP A 56 2.77 18.27 -136.64
CA ASP A 56 2.57 17.22 -135.63
C ASP A 56 3.84 16.38 -135.44
N HIS A 57 4.30 16.22 -134.20
CA HIS A 57 5.46 15.37 -133.90
C HIS A 57 5.12 13.88 -134.09
N LYS A 58 6.13 13.08 -134.48
CA LYS A 58 5.97 11.63 -134.64
C LYS A 58 6.67 10.89 -133.49
N VAL A 59 5.95 10.83 -132.35
CA VAL A 59 6.37 10.20 -131.08
C VAL A 59 7.20 8.95 -131.31
N THR A 60 8.42 9.00 -130.79
CA THR A 60 9.43 7.94 -130.92
C THR A 60 9.19 6.80 -129.93
N GLY A 61 9.84 5.66 -130.20
CA GLY A 61 9.89 4.56 -129.23
C GLY A 61 10.70 4.89 -127.97
N GLU A 62 11.51 5.94 -127.99
CA GLU A 62 12.32 6.37 -126.84
C GLU A 62 11.47 7.17 -125.85
N GLU A 63 10.72 8.18 -126.32
CA GLU A 63 9.77 8.94 -125.49
C GLU A 63 8.68 8.05 -124.89
N LEU A 64 8.14 7.10 -125.66
CA LEU A 64 7.13 6.16 -125.18
C LEU A 64 7.71 5.24 -124.09
N ASN A 65 8.97 4.83 -124.21
CA ASN A 65 9.66 4.05 -123.18
C ASN A 65 9.95 4.88 -121.93
N ASP A 66 10.33 6.16 -122.06
CA ASP A 66 10.57 7.05 -120.92
C ASP A 66 9.27 7.33 -120.14
N LEU A 67 8.18 7.68 -120.83
CA LEU A 67 6.85 7.81 -120.22
C LEU A 67 6.40 6.50 -119.55
N THR A 68 6.65 5.34 -120.18
CA THR A 68 6.36 4.03 -119.58
C THR A 68 7.21 3.78 -118.33
N SER A 69 8.49 4.20 -118.32
CA SER A 69 9.40 4.09 -117.18
C SER A 69 8.97 4.99 -116.01
N GLN A 70 8.55 6.23 -116.30
CA GLN A 70 7.94 7.12 -115.32
C GLN A 70 6.68 6.47 -114.71
N ILE A 71 5.73 6.02 -115.53
CA ILE A 71 4.50 5.34 -115.08
C ILE A 71 4.82 4.11 -114.21
N GLN A 72 5.76 3.26 -114.63
CA GLN A 72 6.19 2.09 -113.85
C GLN A 72 6.80 2.49 -112.50
N THR A 73 7.58 3.58 -112.46
CA THR A 73 8.18 4.13 -111.24
C THR A 73 7.11 4.66 -110.29
N HIS A 74 6.11 5.40 -110.79
CA HIS A 74 4.98 5.86 -109.98
C HIS A 74 4.12 4.70 -109.47
N LEU A 75 3.82 3.69 -110.29
CA LEU A 75 3.09 2.49 -109.86
C LEU A 75 3.84 1.72 -108.76
N HIS A 76 5.17 1.62 -108.85
CA HIS A 76 5.98 1.03 -107.78
C HIS A 76 5.97 1.89 -106.50
N SER A 77 5.96 3.22 -106.62
CA SER A 77 5.83 4.14 -105.47
C SER A 77 4.45 4.03 -104.79
N ILE A 78 3.38 3.94 -105.58
CA ILE A 78 2.00 3.75 -105.11
C ILE A 78 1.87 2.42 -104.35
N ASN A 79 2.37 1.32 -104.93
CA ASN A 79 2.36 0.01 -104.26
C ASN A 79 3.16 0.03 -102.94
N ASN A 80 4.36 0.62 -102.93
CA ASN A 80 5.15 0.80 -101.71
C ASN A 80 4.38 1.61 -100.65
N THR A 81 3.67 2.66 -101.05
CA THR A 81 2.87 3.51 -100.15
C THR A 81 1.65 2.77 -99.60
N GLN A 82 0.96 1.96 -100.42
CA GLN A 82 -0.13 1.09 -99.96
C GLN A 82 0.36 0.02 -98.97
N ILE A 83 1.51 -0.61 -99.24
CA ILE A 83 2.12 -1.59 -98.31
C ILE A 83 2.53 -0.94 -96.98
N LYS A 84 3.00 0.31 -96.99
CA LYS A 84 3.23 1.09 -95.75
C LYS A 84 1.91 1.35 -95.03
N LEU A 85 0.91 1.95 -95.70
CA LEU A 85 -0.40 2.25 -95.12
C LEU A 85 -1.02 1.04 -94.41
N ILE A 86 -0.99 -0.15 -95.03
CA ILE A 86 -1.51 -1.38 -94.43
C ILE A 86 -0.75 -1.77 -93.15
N LYS A 87 0.58 -1.62 -93.10
CA LYS A 87 1.38 -1.88 -91.90
C LYS A 87 1.06 -0.91 -90.77
N GLU A 88 0.87 0.37 -91.09
CA GLU A 88 0.59 1.40 -90.08
C GLU A 88 -0.84 1.35 -89.57
N PHE A 89 -1.82 0.93 -90.39
CA PHE A 89 -3.14 0.54 -89.87
C PHE A 89 -3.04 -0.65 -88.89
N GLY A 90 -2.10 -1.57 -89.11
CA GLY A 90 -1.71 -2.60 -88.14
C GLY A 90 -1.16 -1.99 -86.84
N GLN A 91 -0.26 -1.01 -86.92
CA GLN A 91 0.25 -0.31 -85.72
C GLN A 91 -0.86 0.46 -84.97
N VAL A 92 -1.79 1.11 -85.69
CA VAL A 92 -2.96 1.77 -85.07
C VAL A 92 -3.80 0.76 -84.30
N TYR A 93 -4.03 -0.43 -84.86
CA TYR A 93 -4.74 -1.51 -84.17
C TYR A 93 -3.98 -1.98 -82.91
N SER A 94 -2.67 -2.26 -83.02
CA SER A 94 -1.84 -2.67 -81.88
C SER A 94 -1.76 -1.60 -80.78
N ALA A 95 -1.78 -0.31 -81.14
CA ALA A 95 -1.85 0.79 -80.17
C ALA A 95 -3.21 0.81 -79.43
N LEU A 96 -4.33 0.57 -80.13
CA LEU A 96 -5.65 0.49 -79.49
C LEU A 96 -5.78 -0.75 -78.59
N GLU A 97 -5.26 -1.89 -79.02
CA GLU A 97 -5.26 -3.15 -78.25
C GLU A 97 -4.38 -3.03 -76.97
N ALA A 98 -3.19 -2.44 -77.07
CA ALA A 98 -2.35 -2.16 -75.91
C ALA A 98 -2.96 -1.11 -74.96
N LEU A 99 -3.66 -0.10 -75.48
CA LEU A 99 -4.34 0.91 -74.65
C LEU A 99 -5.44 0.27 -73.78
N ASP A 100 -6.26 -0.60 -74.36
CA ASP A 100 -7.31 -1.32 -73.63
C ASP A 100 -6.72 -2.29 -72.59
N LYS A 101 -5.81 -3.15 -73.04
CA LYS A 101 -5.24 -4.24 -72.25
C LYS A 101 -4.29 -3.78 -71.13
N ASP A 102 -3.41 -2.81 -71.38
CA ASP A 102 -2.44 -2.36 -70.38
C ASP A 102 -2.97 -1.19 -69.55
N TYR A 103 -3.50 -0.14 -70.18
CA TYR A 103 -3.88 1.09 -69.46
C TYR A 103 -5.31 1.02 -68.89
N ILE A 104 -6.32 0.66 -69.70
CA ILE A 104 -7.71 0.62 -69.22
C ILE A 104 -7.87 -0.50 -68.17
N GLN A 105 -7.28 -1.67 -68.38
CA GLN A 105 -7.31 -2.75 -67.39
C GLN A 105 -6.59 -2.38 -66.07
N ALA A 106 -5.44 -1.70 -66.12
CA ALA A 106 -4.74 -1.24 -64.90
C ALA A 106 -5.53 -0.16 -64.14
N ILE A 107 -6.20 0.76 -64.86
CA ILE A 107 -7.12 1.74 -64.26
C ILE A 107 -8.30 1.02 -63.60
N MET A 108 -8.89 0.02 -64.25
CA MET A 108 -9.99 -0.78 -63.70
C MET A 108 -9.61 -1.53 -62.42
N VAL A 109 -8.42 -2.15 -62.39
CA VAL A 109 -7.88 -2.79 -61.17
C VAL A 109 -7.66 -1.77 -60.05
N SER A 110 -7.15 -0.58 -60.38
CA SER A 110 -6.92 0.49 -59.41
C SER A 110 -8.21 1.07 -58.83
N ILE A 111 -9.24 1.25 -59.67
CA ILE A 111 -10.59 1.66 -59.25
C ILE A 111 -11.20 0.60 -58.33
N LYS A 112 -11.12 -0.69 -58.70
CA LYS A 112 -11.66 -1.77 -57.88
C LYS A 112 -10.96 -1.89 -56.52
N ALA A 113 -9.64 -1.77 -56.46
CA ALA A 113 -8.91 -1.73 -55.18
C ALA A 113 -9.31 -0.52 -54.32
N THR A 114 -9.67 0.61 -54.95
CA THR A 114 -10.20 1.80 -54.26
C THR A 114 -11.62 1.58 -53.75
N GLU A 115 -12.47 0.89 -54.50
CA GLU A 115 -13.83 0.49 -54.11
C GLU A 115 -13.81 -0.49 -52.92
N GLU A 116 -13.00 -1.55 -52.99
CA GLU A 116 -12.78 -2.51 -51.89
C GLU A 116 -12.24 -1.80 -50.62
N THR A 117 -11.36 -0.82 -50.78
CA THR A 117 -10.86 0.04 -49.69
C THR A 117 -11.99 0.92 -49.11
N SER A 118 -12.85 1.50 -49.95
CA SER A 118 -14.00 2.32 -49.54
C SER A 118 -15.02 1.52 -48.74
N GLU A 119 -15.33 0.28 -49.15
CA GLU A 119 -16.15 -0.63 -48.36
C GLU A 119 -15.51 -0.94 -46.99
N GLY A 120 -14.20 -1.16 -46.96
CA GLY A 120 -13.45 -1.38 -45.72
C GLY A 120 -13.54 -0.20 -44.74
N ILE A 121 -13.41 1.03 -45.27
CA ILE A 121 -13.60 2.27 -44.50
C ILE A 121 -15.03 2.37 -43.96
N GLN A 122 -16.05 2.11 -44.78
CA GLN A 122 -17.45 2.16 -44.34
C GLN A 122 -17.75 1.15 -43.22
N LYS A 123 -17.28 -0.10 -43.37
CA LYS A 123 -17.42 -1.16 -42.34
C LYS A 123 -16.71 -0.77 -41.04
N THR A 124 -15.54 -0.13 -41.14
CA THR A 124 -14.79 0.39 -39.98
C THR A 124 -15.54 1.55 -39.30
N GLN A 125 -16.15 2.46 -40.06
CA GLN A 125 -16.87 3.59 -39.52
C GLN A 125 -18.17 3.18 -38.80
N GLU A 126 -18.83 2.10 -39.24
CA GLU A 126 -19.93 1.48 -38.47
C GLU A 126 -19.46 0.87 -37.15
N GLN A 127 -18.29 0.23 -37.12
CA GLN A 127 -17.70 -0.31 -35.89
C GLN A 127 -17.36 0.81 -34.90
N ILE A 128 -16.74 1.90 -35.37
CA ILE A 128 -16.47 3.10 -34.56
C ILE A 128 -17.79 3.66 -33.97
N LYS A 129 -18.85 3.76 -34.77
CA LYS A 129 -20.17 4.22 -34.30
C LYS A 129 -20.75 3.32 -33.19
N LYS A 130 -20.58 2.00 -33.30
CA LYS A 130 -20.98 1.03 -32.25
C LYS A 130 -20.14 1.16 -30.97
N ILE A 131 -18.83 1.38 -31.11
CA ILE A 131 -17.91 1.61 -29.98
C ILE A 131 -18.28 2.88 -29.21
N VAL A 132 -18.49 4.00 -29.91
CA VAL A 132 -18.86 5.30 -29.30
C VAL A 132 -20.20 5.20 -28.57
N GLU A 133 -21.21 4.55 -29.15
CA GLU A 133 -22.51 4.36 -28.48
C GLU A 133 -22.42 3.44 -27.25
N ASN A 134 -21.54 2.44 -27.25
CA ASN A 134 -21.28 1.62 -26.07
C ASN A 134 -20.55 2.41 -24.97
N GLN A 135 -19.50 3.17 -25.32
CA GLN A 135 -18.81 4.06 -24.38
C GLN A 135 -19.78 5.09 -23.75
N ARG A 136 -20.71 5.64 -24.53
CA ARG A 136 -21.76 6.55 -24.04
C ARG A 136 -22.68 5.89 -23.00
N LYS A 137 -23.05 4.61 -23.19
CA LYS A 137 -23.84 3.85 -22.20
C LYS A 137 -23.08 3.63 -20.91
N THR A 138 -21.82 3.17 -21.01
CA THR A 138 -20.95 2.97 -19.83
C THR A 138 -20.76 4.26 -19.03
N LEU A 139 -20.61 5.41 -19.70
CA LEU A 139 -20.53 6.71 -19.03
C LEU A 139 -21.81 7.09 -18.28
N GLU A 140 -23.00 6.85 -18.84
CA GLU A 140 -24.27 7.09 -18.13
C GLU A 140 -24.50 6.10 -16.98
N GLU A 141 -23.96 4.87 -17.04
CA GLU A 141 -23.98 3.91 -15.93
C GLU A 141 -23.01 4.32 -14.81
N LEU A 142 -21.76 4.69 -15.14
CA LEU A 142 -20.78 5.22 -14.19
C LEU A 142 -21.28 6.49 -13.50
N LYS A 143 -21.97 7.38 -14.23
CA LYS A 143 -22.61 8.58 -13.71
C LYS A 143 -23.74 8.27 -12.72
N LYS A 144 -24.59 7.26 -13.00
CA LYS A 144 -25.60 6.76 -12.04
C LYS A 144 -24.97 6.08 -10.83
N PHE A 145 -23.89 5.33 -11.01
CA PHE A 145 -23.15 4.72 -9.91
C PHE A 145 -22.56 5.80 -9.01
N LYS A 146 -21.92 6.84 -9.57
CA LYS A 146 -21.46 8.00 -8.81
C LYS A 146 -22.62 8.71 -8.09
N GLN A 147 -23.76 8.95 -8.73
CA GLN A 147 -24.91 9.58 -8.07
C GLN A 147 -25.48 8.75 -6.90
N LYS A 148 -25.40 7.41 -6.96
CA LYS A 148 -25.70 6.56 -5.80
C LYS A 148 -24.64 6.70 -4.70
N LEU A 149 -23.37 6.73 -5.09
CA LEU A 149 -22.23 6.80 -4.17
C LEU A 149 -22.23 8.15 -3.42
N ASP A 150 -22.31 9.27 -4.15
CA ASP A 150 -22.49 10.62 -3.60
C ASP A 150 -23.78 10.76 -2.74
N GLY A 151 -24.76 9.87 -2.94
CA GLY A 151 -26.02 9.81 -2.19
C GLY A 151 -25.95 9.08 -0.84
N TYR A 152 -24.88 8.35 -0.55
CA TYR A 152 -24.69 7.72 0.77
C TYR A 152 -24.15 8.73 1.78
N ALA A 153 -25.07 9.41 2.47
CA ALA A 153 -24.76 10.39 3.52
C ALA A 153 -23.79 9.88 4.61
N HIS A 154 -23.73 8.57 4.82
CA HIS A 154 -22.92 7.90 5.83
C HIS A 154 -21.50 7.52 5.40
N LEU A 155 -21.04 7.90 4.19
CA LEU A 155 -19.65 7.64 3.78
C LEU A 155 -18.63 8.28 4.74
N GLY A 156 -18.87 9.50 5.19
CA GLY A 156 -18.05 10.17 6.19
C GLY A 156 -18.12 9.53 7.59
N ASP A 157 -19.18 8.77 7.89
CA ASP A 157 -19.24 7.96 9.11
C ASP A 157 -18.32 6.74 9.03
N ILE A 158 -18.05 6.18 7.84
CA ILE A 158 -17.08 5.11 7.63
C ILE A 158 -15.64 5.61 7.85
N ASP A 159 -15.28 6.76 7.27
CA ASP A 159 -13.97 7.40 7.51
C ASP A 159 -13.75 7.69 9.00
N LYS A 160 -14.81 8.15 9.69
CA LYS A 160 -14.80 8.39 11.13
C LYS A 160 -14.65 7.07 11.93
N MET A 161 -15.42 6.03 11.61
CA MET A 161 -15.32 4.71 12.23
C MET A 161 -13.91 4.12 12.06
N TRP A 162 -13.27 4.32 10.90
CA TRP A 162 -11.89 3.92 10.69
C TRP A 162 -10.93 4.67 11.61
N GLY A 163 -11.09 5.99 11.75
CA GLY A 163 -10.31 6.81 12.69
C GLY A 163 -10.50 6.40 14.16
N ASP A 164 -11.74 6.15 14.58
CA ASP A 164 -12.07 5.68 15.93
C ASP A 164 -11.50 4.27 16.19
N CYS A 165 -11.57 3.34 15.23
CA CYS A 165 -10.92 2.03 15.31
C CYS A 165 -9.39 2.11 15.38
N GLN A 166 -8.76 2.96 14.58
CA GLN A 166 -7.31 3.18 14.62
C GLN A 166 -6.88 3.76 15.98
N LYS A 167 -7.69 4.63 16.59
CA LYS A 167 -7.48 5.14 17.93
C LYS A 167 -7.64 4.04 19.00
N TRP A 168 -8.71 3.25 18.95
CA TRP A 168 -8.91 2.11 19.87
C TRP A 168 -7.74 1.11 19.82
N HIS A 169 -7.14 0.89 18.64
CA HIS A 169 -5.94 0.06 18.53
C HIS A 169 -4.74 0.64 19.30
N GLN A 170 -4.55 1.96 19.28
CA GLN A 170 -3.50 2.64 20.06
C GLN A 170 -3.80 2.61 21.57
N ASP A 171 -5.04 2.90 21.97
CA ASP A 171 -5.49 2.87 23.36
C ASP A 171 -5.33 1.43 23.94
N MET A 172 -5.68 0.40 23.17
CA MET A 172 -5.53 -1.02 23.54
C MET A 172 -4.04 -1.44 23.66
N ALA A 173 -3.15 -0.87 22.85
CA ALA A 173 -1.71 -1.09 22.98
C ALA A 173 -1.15 -0.47 24.28
N SER A 174 -1.64 0.71 24.70
CA SER A 174 -1.29 1.27 26.03
C SER A 174 -1.83 0.40 27.16
N LEU A 175 -3.12 0.01 27.08
CA LEU A 175 -3.76 -0.85 28.06
C LEU A 175 -2.99 -2.18 28.24
N THR A 176 -2.54 -2.80 27.15
CA THR A 176 -1.75 -4.04 27.17
C THR A 176 -0.41 -3.86 27.91
N LYS A 177 0.24 -2.71 27.74
CA LYS A 177 1.49 -2.36 28.44
C LYS A 177 1.25 -2.10 29.93
N GLU A 178 0.16 -1.42 30.28
CA GLU A 178 -0.24 -1.16 31.66
C GLU A 178 -0.62 -2.45 32.40
N ILE A 179 -1.39 -3.34 31.76
CA ILE A 179 -1.72 -4.68 32.28
C ILE A 179 -0.44 -5.50 32.49
N SER A 180 0.53 -5.44 31.57
CA SER A 180 1.81 -6.15 31.70
C SER A 180 2.61 -5.68 32.92
N ALA A 181 2.66 -4.36 33.14
CA ALA A 181 3.31 -3.77 34.32
C ALA A 181 2.58 -4.13 35.63
N ALA A 182 1.24 -4.09 35.63
CA ALA A 182 0.43 -4.52 36.77
C ALA A 182 0.60 -6.02 37.08
N THR A 183 0.79 -6.86 36.06
CA THR A 183 1.03 -8.30 36.21
C THR A 183 2.36 -8.59 36.90
N GLU A 184 3.46 -7.93 36.49
CA GLU A 184 4.75 -8.13 37.15
C GLU A 184 4.76 -7.54 38.58
N HIS A 185 4.07 -6.42 38.83
CA HIS A 185 3.87 -5.92 40.20
C HIS A 185 3.00 -6.87 41.05
N SER A 186 2.00 -7.52 40.46
CA SER A 186 1.18 -8.54 41.14
C SER A 186 2.03 -9.75 41.55
N LYS A 187 2.87 -10.25 40.65
CA LYS A 187 3.85 -11.32 40.89
C LYS A 187 4.86 -10.94 41.99
N ASP A 188 5.32 -9.69 42.04
CA ASP A 188 6.15 -9.19 43.15
C ASP A 188 5.39 -9.06 44.48
N ASN A 189 4.09 -8.74 44.45
CA ASN A 189 3.24 -8.79 45.64
C ASN A 189 3.03 -10.23 46.12
N ILE A 190 2.88 -11.21 45.22
CA ILE A 190 2.79 -12.63 45.57
C ILE A 190 4.08 -13.11 46.28
N LYS A 191 5.28 -12.73 45.78
CA LYS A 191 6.56 -13.00 46.47
C LYS A 191 6.57 -12.43 47.90
N LYS A 192 6.08 -11.19 48.08
CA LYS A 192 5.99 -10.54 49.41
C LYS A 192 4.97 -11.23 50.31
N ILE A 193 3.84 -11.69 49.78
CA ILE A 193 2.81 -12.43 50.53
C ILE A 193 3.36 -13.76 51.05
N GLU A 194 4.05 -14.55 50.22
CA GLU A 194 4.65 -15.82 50.67
C GLU A 194 5.80 -15.59 51.68
N ALA A 195 6.55 -14.49 51.57
CA ALA A 195 7.53 -14.09 52.58
C ALA A 195 6.87 -13.72 53.93
N ILE A 196 5.79 -12.93 53.90
CA ILE A 196 5.00 -12.56 55.09
C ILE A 196 4.38 -13.80 55.74
N LYS A 197 3.80 -14.71 54.94
CA LYS A 197 3.23 -15.99 55.38
C LYS A 197 4.27 -16.90 56.04
N THR A 198 5.49 -16.94 55.52
CA THR A 198 6.63 -17.67 56.12
C THR A 198 7.09 -17.03 57.44
N ALA A 199 7.06 -15.70 57.54
CA ALA A 199 7.33 -15.00 58.80
C ALA A 199 6.20 -15.23 59.83
N LEU A 200 4.94 -15.28 59.38
CA LEU A 200 3.77 -15.53 60.22
C LEU A 200 3.82 -16.93 60.83
N THR A 201 4.05 -18.00 60.05
CA THR A 201 4.15 -19.36 60.60
C THR A 201 5.33 -19.53 61.57
N SER A 202 6.41 -18.76 61.39
CA SER A 202 7.49 -18.70 62.39
C SER A 202 7.09 -17.97 63.68
N ALA A 203 6.22 -16.96 63.60
CA ALA A 203 5.69 -16.25 64.76
C ALA A 203 4.59 -17.05 65.50
N GLU A 204 3.72 -17.74 64.75
CA GLU A 204 2.72 -18.69 65.29
C GLU A 204 3.42 -19.78 66.09
N LYS A 205 4.45 -20.44 65.54
CA LYS A 205 5.23 -21.44 66.27
C LYS A 205 5.88 -20.87 67.53
N LYS A 206 6.50 -19.68 67.48
CA LYS A 206 7.07 -19.04 68.68
C LYS A 206 6.02 -18.73 69.75
N THR A 207 4.77 -18.49 69.34
CA THR A 207 3.65 -18.27 70.26
C THR A 207 3.19 -19.58 70.89
N GLU A 208 3.19 -20.69 70.15
CA GLU A 208 2.95 -22.06 70.65
C GLU A 208 4.05 -22.53 71.62
N ASP A 209 5.33 -22.32 71.26
CA ASP A 209 6.50 -22.59 72.12
C ASP A 209 6.38 -21.80 73.45
N LEU A 210 6.01 -20.51 73.38
CA LEU A 210 5.83 -19.63 74.55
C LEU A 210 4.60 -20.02 75.39
N SER A 211 3.48 -20.40 74.76
CA SER A 211 2.28 -20.87 75.46
C SER A 211 2.58 -22.15 76.25
N THR A 212 3.37 -23.07 75.68
CA THR A 212 3.81 -24.29 76.34
C THR A 212 4.70 -23.96 77.54
N HIS A 213 5.58 -22.97 77.43
CA HIS A 213 6.41 -22.51 78.54
C HIS A 213 5.61 -21.85 79.67
N PHE A 214 4.56 -21.09 79.36
CA PHE A 214 3.66 -20.53 80.37
C PHE A 214 2.91 -21.61 81.15
N SER A 215 2.42 -22.67 80.49
CA SER A 215 1.78 -23.81 81.18
C SER A 215 2.73 -24.48 82.18
N GLN A 216 3.98 -24.74 81.78
CA GLN A 216 5.03 -25.27 82.68
C GLN A 216 5.34 -24.33 83.85
N MET A 217 5.24 -23.01 83.65
CA MET A 217 5.44 -22.04 84.73
C MET A 217 4.25 -22.04 85.72
N ILE A 218 3.02 -22.26 85.25
CA ILE A 218 1.83 -22.40 86.10
C ILE A 218 1.95 -23.64 86.99
N GLU A 219 2.29 -24.81 86.43
CA GLU A 219 2.53 -26.05 87.21
C GLU A 219 3.56 -25.84 88.32
N ARG A 220 4.64 -25.07 88.04
CA ARG A 220 5.67 -24.73 89.03
C ARG A 220 5.16 -23.76 90.10
N LEU A 221 4.28 -22.81 89.75
CA LEU A 221 3.64 -21.89 90.72
C LEU A 221 2.63 -22.63 91.61
N GLU A 222 1.89 -23.59 91.07
CA GLU A 222 1.01 -24.48 91.85
C GLU A 222 1.82 -25.31 92.84
N SER A 223 2.97 -25.86 92.42
CA SER A 223 3.90 -26.57 93.31
C SER A 223 4.42 -25.69 94.47
N VAL A 224 4.82 -24.44 94.17
CA VAL A 224 5.23 -23.45 95.21
C VAL A 224 4.07 -23.07 96.13
N THR A 225 2.85 -22.96 95.60
CA THR A 225 1.63 -22.65 96.37
C THR A 225 1.26 -23.81 97.30
N ALA A 226 1.39 -25.05 96.83
CA ALA A 226 1.21 -26.26 97.64
C ALA A 226 2.27 -26.38 98.74
N PHE A 227 3.54 -26.09 98.44
CA PHE A 227 4.62 -26.02 99.42
C PHE A 227 4.35 -24.96 100.50
N THR A 228 3.96 -23.75 100.10
CA THR A 228 3.61 -22.66 101.02
C THR A 228 2.41 -23.04 101.91
N SER A 229 1.42 -23.73 101.33
CA SER A 229 0.26 -24.27 102.04
C SER A 229 0.57 -25.45 102.97
N ALA A 230 1.73 -26.10 102.81
CA ALA A 230 2.26 -27.09 103.74
C ALA A 230 3.06 -26.44 104.88
N LEU A 231 3.85 -25.41 104.57
CA LEU A 231 4.57 -24.61 105.57
C LEU A 231 3.60 -23.97 106.57
N GLY A 232 2.50 -23.39 106.08
CA GLY A 232 1.43 -22.81 106.91
C GLY A 232 0.60 -23.83 107.72
N LYS A 233 0.89 -25.13 107.63
CA LYS A 233 0.27 -26.20 108.46
C LYS A 233 1.21 -26.72 109.56
N ILE A 234 2.41 -26.14 109.70
CA ILE A 234 3.32 -26.49 110.80
C ILE A 234 2.77 -25.86 112.09
N THR A 235 2.22 -26.70 112.96
CA THR A 235 1.47 -26.30 114.16
C THR A 235 2.29 -25.50 115.18
N HIS A 236 3.62 -25.70 115.20
CA HIS A 236 4.53 -25.11 116.19
C HIS A 236 4.74 -23.59 116.08
N LEU A 237 4.14 -22.91 115.09
CA LEU A 237 4.14 -21.44 115.06
C LEU A 237 3.27 -20.85 116.18
N GLN A 238 2.17 -21.52 116.56
CA GLN A 238 1.33 -21.06 117.66
C GLN A 238 2.01 -21.25 119.04
N ASP A 239 2.82 -22.31 119.18
CA ASP A 239 3.64 -22.55 120.39
C ASP A 239 4.67 -21.42 120.63
N ILE A 240 5.16 -20.79 119.55
CA ILE A 240 6.09 -19.65 119.62
C ILE A 240 5.38 -18.39 120.14
N ASP A 241 4.12 -18.16 119.76
CA ASP A 241 3.32 -17.03 120.27
C ASP A 241 2.97 -17.22 121.77
N GLU A 242 2.65 -18.45 122.22
CA GLU A 242 2.47 -18.74 123.65
C GLU A 242 3.76 -18.54 124.47
N MET A 243 4.93 -18.84 123.89
CA MET A 243 6.22 -18.53 124.50
C MET A 243 6.46 -17.01 124.65
N TRP A 244 6.01 -16.20 123.68
CA TRP A 244 6.14 -14.74 123.75
C TRP A 244 5.23 -14.11 124.82
N GLU A 245 3.97 -14.55 124.96
CA GLU A 245 3.08 -14.07 126.03
C GLU A 245 3.56 -14.54 127.43
N SER A 246 4.15 -15.74 127.51
CA SER A 246 4.81 -16.21 128.73
C SER A 246 5.97 -15.30 129.14
N LEU A 247 6.77 -14.83 128.17
CA LEU A 247 7.88 -13.89 128.38
C LEU A 247 7.39 -12.48 128.77
N ALA A 248 6.31 -12.00 128.14
CA ALA A 248 5.67 -10.73 128.49
C ALA A 248 5.10 -10.75 129.93
N THR A 249 4.50 -11.88 130.33
CA THR A 249 4.00 -12.09 131.69
C THR A 249 5.13 -12.07 132.72
N ALA A 250 6.28 -12.69 132.44
CA ALA A 250 7.46 -12.63 133.30
C ALA A 250 8.02 -11.19 133.43
N HIS A 251 7.99 -10.40 132.35
CA HIS A 251 8.38 -8.99 132.36
C HIS A 251 7.46 -8.14 133.27
N SER A 252 6.16 -8.43 133.29
CA SER A 252 5.20 -7.80 134.21
C SER A 252 5.52 -8.09 135.69
N LEU A 253 5.91 -9.32 136.02
CA LEU A 253 6.30 -9.69 137.39
C LEU A 253 7.62 -9.02 137.82
N LEU A 254 8.60 -8.92 136.93
CA LEU A 254 9.85 -8.16 137.17
C LEU A 254 9.57 -6.68 137.46
N LYS A 255 8.60 -6.07 136.79
CA LYS A 255 8.19 -4.67 137.02
C LYS A 255 7.71 -4.42 138.46
N ASN A 256 7.07 -5.41 139.09
CA ASN A 256 6.61 -5.33 140.49
C ASN A 256 7.71 -5.56 141.53
N ILE A 257 8.89 -6.07 141.15
CA ILE A 257 10.08 -6.07 142.01
C ILE A 257 10.68 -4.65 142.08
N GLY A 258 10.57 -3.86 141.01
CA GLY A 258 11.12 -2.50 140.93
C GLY A 258 10.64 -1.54 142.03
N SER A 259 9.36 -1.61 142.41
CA SER A 259 8.80 -0.78 143.50
C SER A 259 9.33 -1.16 144.89
N THR A 260 9.92 -2.35 145.04
CA THR A 260 10.61 -2.75 146.29
C THR A 260 12.03 -2.16 146.35
N VAL A 261 12.63 -1.83 145.19
CA VAL A 261 13.99 -1.26 145.11
C VAL A 261 14.03 0.22 145.50
N GLU A 262 12.95 0.99 145.31
CA GLU A 262 12.86 2.39 145.78
C GLU A 262 13.13 2.55 147.29
N VAL A 263 12.77 1.54 148.10
CA VAL A 263 13.04 1.55 149.55
C VAL A 263 14.54 1.33 149.84
N LEU A 264 15.23 0.52 149.03
CA LEU A 264 16.67 0.29 149.12
C LEU A 264 17.51 1.45 148.56
N GLN A 265 16.96 2.21 147.61
CA GLN A 265 17.62 3.36 146.98
C GLN A 265 18.04 4.45 148.00
N LYS A 266 17.37 4.51 149.16
CA LYS A 266 17.72 5.41 150.28
C LYS A 266 19.02 5.02 151.01
N GLY A 267 19.55 3.81 150.78
CA GLY A 267 20.87 3.36 151.26
C GLY A 267 21.97 3.40 150.19
N ALA A 268 21.63 3.59 148.92
CA ALA A 268 22.56 3.47 147.79
C ALA A 268 23.61 4.60 147.73
N SER A 269 23.35 5.75 148.35
CA SER A 269 24.24 6.93 148.39
C SER A 269 25.64 6.69 148.99
N LYS A 270 25.91 5.49 149.52
CA LYS A 270 27.18 5.08 150.13
C LYS A 270 28.09 4.23 149.23
N HIS A 271 27.60 3.73 148.07
CA HIS A 271 28.42 2.90 147.15
C HIS A 271 28.93 3.67 145.92
N GLN A 272 28.53 4.93 145.73
CA GLN A 272 29.03 5.81 144.65
C GLN A 272 30.55 6.07 144.75
N GLU A 273 31.15 5.82 145.92
CA GLU A 273 32.57 5.99 146.20
C GLU A 273 33.45 4.86 145.63
N GLU A 274 32.88 3.67 145.38
CA GLU A 274 33.62 2.52 144.85
C GLU A 274 33.74 2.50 143.33
N ILE A 275 32.91 3.26 142.61
CA ILE A 275 32.87 3.33 141.13
C ILE A 275 34.22 3.78 140.50
N ASN A 276 35.08 4.46 141.26
CA ASN A 276 36.42 4.84 140.79
C ASN A 276 37.47 3.71 140.87
N LYS A 277 37.13 2.54 141.41
CA LYS A 277 38.00 1.36 141.35
C LYS A 277 37.76 0.56 140.07
N ILE A 278 38.58 0.90 139.07
CA ILE A 278 39.15 -0.03 138.09
C ILE A 278 38.11 -0.48 137.04
N LEU A 279 38.17 0.00 135.79
CA LEU A 279 39.20 -0.29 134.76
C LEU A 279 39.37 -1.80 134.48
N ALA A 280 40.08 -2.11 133.39
CA ALA A 280 40.75 -3.41 133.20
C ALA A 280 39.89 -4.70 133.16
N CYS A 281 38.62 -4.60 132.76
CA CYS A 281 38.07 -5.48 131.72
C CYS A 281 37.42 -4.56 130.67
N VAL A 282 37.98 -4.28 129.49
CA VAL A 282 38.90 -5.07 128.63
C VAL A 282 38.28 -6.41 128.25
N GLU A 283 38.36 -6.73 126.94
CA GLU A 283 37.87 -7.97 126.30
C GLU A 283 36.35 -8.22 126.40
N LYS A 284 35.61 -8.46 125.30
CA LYS A 284 35.96 -8.69 123.88
C LYS A 284 35.01 -7.85 122.99
N VAL A 285 35.45 -7.27 121.87
CA VAL A 285 36.03 -7.91 120.67
C VAL A 285 35.01 -8.82 119.97
N SER A 286 34.28 -8.18 119.03
CA SER A 286 33.72 -8.80 117.80
C SER A 286 32.47 -9.68 117.95
N SER A 287 31.58 -9.79 116.95
CA SER A 287 31.80 -9.61 115.50
C SER A 287 30.52 -9.30 114.66
N LEU A 288 30.66 -8.38 113.69
CA LEU A 288 29.97 -8.29 112.37
C LEU A 288 28.43 -8.01 112.37
N GLU A 289 27.81 -7.26 111.43
CA GLU A 289 27.80 -7.21 109.94
C GLU A 289 27.05 -8.38 109.26
N HIS A 290 26.36 -8.24 108.11
CA HIS A 290 26.22 -7.08 107.18
C HIS A 290 24.81 -6.40 107.29
N LEU A 291 23.97 -6.04 106.30
CA LEU A 291 23.90 -6.18 104.83
C LEU A 291 23.02 -5.03 104.21
N MET A 292 22.93 -4.94 102.88
CA MET A 292 22.11 -3.97 102.10
C MET A 292 21.14 -4.71 101.16
N ASP A 293 19.90 -4.22 100.94
CA ASP A 293 19.03 -4.70 99.84
C ASP A 293 17.91 -3.75 99.35
N VAL A 294 17.66 -2.60 99.99
CA VAL A 294 16.45 -1.78 99.73
C VAL A 294 16.55 -0.93 98.45
N ASP A 295 17.69 -0.29 98.18
CA ASP A 295 17.81 0.75 97.14
C ASP A 295 17.58 0.23 95.71
N LYS A 296 17.76 -1.08 95.49
CA LYS A 296 17.70 -1.70 94.16
C LYS A 296 16.28 -1.87 93.61
N LEU A 297 15.27 -1.83 94.48
CA LEU A 297 13.86 -1.89 94.08
C LEU A 297 13.34 -0.53 93.59
N TRP A 298 13.91 0.58 94.07
CA TRP A 298 13.38 1.92 93.78
C TRP A 298 13.71 2.41 92.36
N SER A 299 14.81 1.94 91.75
CA SER A 299 15.17 2.32 90.37
C SER A 299 14.24 1.72 89.32
N TYR A 300 13.78 0.48 89.52
CA TYR A 300 12.93 -0.23 88.55
C TYR A 300 11.53 0.40 88.39
N VAL A 301 10.98 0.99 89.45
CA VAL A 301 9.65 1.61 89.44
C VAL A 301 9.62 2.86 88.54
N GLU A 302 10.64 3.71 88.63
CA GLU A 302 10.67 4.99 87.91
C GLU A 302 11.09 4.83 86.43
N GLU A 303 11.72 3.71 86.06
CA GLU A 303 12.01 3.36 84.66
C GLU A 303 10.74 2.93 83.89
N GLN A 304 9.86 2.09 84.48
CA GLN A 304 8.61 1.66 83.83
C GLN A 304 7.63 2.82 83.57
N LYS A 305 7.67 3.86 84.41
CA LYS A 305 6.90 5.11 84.26
C LYS A 305 7.23 5.86 82.97
N LEU A 306 8.44 5.67 82.43
CA LEU A 306 8.88 6.27 81.17
C LEU A 306 8.33 5.51 79.96
N HIS A 307 8.31 4.17 80.03
CA HIS A 307 7.75 3.31 78.98
C HIS A 307 6.25 3.51 78.75
N LEU A 308 5.46 3.72 79.80
CA LEU A 308 4.03 4.02 79.69
C LEU A 308 3.75 5.26 78.81
N LYS A 309 4.59 6.28 78.90
CA LYS A 309 4.42 7.54 78.17
C LYS A 309 4.69 7.43 76.66
N ASP A 310 5.53 6.49 76.24
CA ASP A 310 5.74 6.19 74.82
C ASP A 310 4.63 5.30 74.24
N ILE A 311 3.97 4.47 75.07
CA ILE A 311 2.79 3.69 74.65
C ILE A 311 1.63 4.62 74.29
N ASP A 312 1.33 5.62 75.11
CA ASP A 312 0.30 6.63 74.81
C ASP A 312 0.59 7.36 73.49
N ARG A 313 1.85 7.78 73.27
CA ARG A 313 2.29 8.47 72.05
C ARG A 313 2.12 7.61 70.79
N VAL A 314 2.37 6.30 70.88
CA VAL A 314 2.15 5.35 69.77
C VAL A 314 0.66 5.12 69.52
N ASN A 315 -0.17 5.09 70.57
CA ASN A 315 -1.62 4.92 70.46
C ASN A 315 -2.29 6.11 69.73
N ASP A 316 -1.86 7.34 70.01
CA ASP A 316 -2.32 8.53 69.29
C ASP A 316 -1.92 8.49 67.80
N GLU A 317 -0.68 8.12 67.48
CA GLU A 317 -0.21 8.03 66.08
C GLU A 317 -0.97 6.93 65.30
N GLN A 318 -1.25 5.79 65.94
CA GLN A 318 -2.06 4.73 65.33
C GLN A 318 -3.52 5.18 65.12
N THR A 319 -4.11 5.90 66.08
CA THR A 319 -5.46 6.47 65.96
C THR A 319 -5.56 7.44 64.77
N GLY A 320 -4.58 8.33 64.60
CA GLY A 320 -4.50 9.22 63.44
C GLY A 320 -4.36 8.48 62.11
N ARG A 321 -3.55 7.40 62.07
CA ARG A 321 -3.44 6.53 60.88
C ARG A 321 -4.75 5.82 60.56
N LEU A 322 -5.50 5.36 61.58
CA LEU A 322 -6.80 4.70 61.41
C LEU A 322 -7.82 5.64 60.76
N GLN A 323 -7.93 6.89 61.22
CA GLN A 323 -8.81 7.90 60.61
C GLN A 323 -8.41 8.21 59.16
N SER A 324 -7.10 8.30 58.86
CA SER A 324 -6.63 8.50 57.48
C SER A 324 -6.88 7.28 56.58
N LEU A 325 -7.00 6.07 57.13
CA LEU A 325 -7.38 4.87 56.38
C LEU A 325 -8.89 4.83 56.11
N SER A 326 -9.73 5.09 57.12
CA SER A 326 -11.19 5.21 56.94
C SER A 326 -11.53 6.19 55.83
N LYS A 327 -10.99 7.41 55.90
CA LYS A 327 -11.23 8.48 54.90
C LYS A 327 -10.69 8.20 53.49
N LYS A 328 -9.86 7.15 53.33
CA LYS A 328 -9.47 6.59 52.03
C LYS A 328 -10.42 5.48 51.58
N ASN A 329 -10.90 4.65 52.51
CA ASN A 329 -11.88 3.60 52.26
C ASN A 329 -13.22 4.16 51.77
N ASP A 330 -13.70 5.25 52.37
CA ASP A 330 -14.93 5.95 51.95
C ASP A 330 -14.84 6.38 50.47
N LYS A 331 -13.71 6.98 50.08
CA LYS A 331 -13.41 7.37 48.69
C LYS A 331 -13.24 6.18 47.73
N ILE A 332 -12.98 4.98 48.24
CA ILE A 332 -12.98 3.75 47.42
C ILE A 332 -14.42 3.29 47.20
N ALA A 333 -15.28 3.32 48.22
CA ALA A 333 -16.70 3.00 48.09
C ALA A 333 -17.41 3.93 47.07
N ASP A 334 -17.16 5.24 47.13
CA ASP A 334 -17.67 6.22 46.15
C ASP A 334 -17.29 5.81 44.69
N ARG A 335 -16.03 5.44 44.48
CA ARG A 335 -15.51 5.03 43.16
C ARG A 335 -16.05 3.68 42.70
N VAL A 336 -16.29 2.74 43.62
CA VAL A 336 -16.90 1.44 43.30
C VAL A 336 -18.34 1.64 42.82
N SER A 337 -19.15 2.45 43.51
CA SER A 337 -20.53 2.73 43.08
C SER A 337 -20.61 3.55 41.78
N ALA A 338 -19.61 4.39 41.49
CA ALA A 338 -19.49 5.05 40.19
C ALA A 338 -19.16 4.05 39.05
N ASN A 339 -18.25 3.11 39.29
CA ASN A 339 -17.90 2.06 38.33
C ASN A 339 -19.08 1.11 38.07
N GLU A 340 -19.83 0.74 39.10
CA GLU A 340 -21.04 -0.10 39.01
C GLU A 340 -22.07 0.46 38.01
N LYS A 341 -22.37 1.77 38.10
CA LYS A 341 -23.25 2.47 37.15
C LYS A 341 -22.70 2.46 35.71
N SER A 342 -21.38 2.57 35.56
CA SER A 342 -20.73 2.50 34.25
C SER A 342 -20.83 1.11 33.62
N ILE A 343 -20.71 0.04 34.43
CA ILE A 343 -20.87 -1.35 34.01
C ILE A 343 -22.32 -1.63 33.56
N ILE A 344 -23.32 -1.11 34.29
CA ILE A 344 -24.74 -1.23 33.92
C ILE A 344 -24.99 -0.59 32.54
N ASN A 345 -24.49 0.62 32.30
CA ASN A 345 -24.62 1.30 30.99
C ASN A 345 -23.93 0.52 29.86
N LEU A 346 -22.73 -0.02 30.09
CA LEU A 346 -22.01 -0.85 29.10
C LEU A 346 -22.80 -2.12 28.74
N ASN A 347 -23.40 -2.78 29.73
CA ASN A 347 -24.23 -3.96 29.52
C ASN A 347 -25.49 -3.63 28.71
N GLU A 348 -26.09 -2.45 28.91
CA GLU A 348 -27.23 -1.98 28.10
C GLU A 348 -26.83 -1.68 26.63
N ILE A 349 -25.62 -1.16 26.40
CA ILE A 349 -25.07 -0.96 25.04
C ILE A 349 -24.81 -2.30 24.35
N ILE A 350 -24.21 -3.27 25.05
CA ILE A 350 -23.96 -4.62 24.51
C ILE A 350 -25.27 -5.30 24.11
N ASN A 351 -26.32 -5.20 24.93
CA ASN A 351 -27.63 -5.75 24.58
C ASN A 351 -28.29 -5.05 23.37
N LYS A 352 -28.01 -3.75 23.14
CA LYS A 352 -28.46 -3.03 21.95
C LYS A 352 -27.69 -3.45 20.68
N ILE A 353 -26.40 -3.76 20.80
CA ILE A 353 -25.57 -4.29 19.69
C ILE A 353 -26.01 -5.72 19.34
N ASN A 354 -26.17 -6.59 20.33
CA ASN A 354 -26.64 -7.97 20.14
C ASN A 354 -28.07 -8.06 19.58
N GLY A 355 -28.85 -6.98 19.65
CA GLY A 355 -30.17 -6.86 19.03
C GLY A 355 -30.15 -6.42 17.55
N MET A 356 -28.99 -6.12 16.96
CA MET A 356 -28.87 -5.71 15.56
C MET A 356 -28.83 -6.92 14.62
N VAL A 357 -29.98 -7.23 14.03
CA VAL A 357 -30.21 -8.39 13.14
C VAL A 357 -29.26 -8.45 11.93
N HIS A 358 -28.70 -7.31 11.51
CA HIS A 358 -27.89 -7.16 10.29
C HIS A 358 -26.37 -7.34 10.47
N LEU A 359 -25.90 -7.86 11.62
CA LEU A 359 -24.46 -8.11 11.82
C LEU A 359 -23.91 -9.16 10.83
N GLU A 360 -24.67 -10.20 10.52
CA GLU A 360 -24.29 -11.25 9.56
C GLU A 360 -24.27 -10.74 8.09
N ASP A 361 -25.05 -9.69 7.79
CA ASP A 361 -25.03 -9.01 6.48
C ASP A 361 -23.72 -8.23 6.25
N VAL A 362 -23.02 -7.81 7.32
CA VAL A 362 -21.74 -7.08 7.22
C VAL A 362 -20.62 -8.03 6.78
N ASP A 363 -20.51 -9.21 7.38
CA ASP A 363 -19.52 -10.22 6.96
C ASP A 363 -19.82 -10.72 5.54
N SER A 364 -21.10 -10.95 5.21
CA SER A 364 -21.57 -11.31 3.87
C SER A 364 -21.20 -10.27 2.80
N THR A 365 -21.37 -8.97 3.09
CA THR A 365 -20.95 -7.90 2.18
C THR A 365 -19.44 -7.74 2.10
N TRP A 366 -18.69 -8.00 3.20
CA TRP A 366 -17.23 -7.98 3.20
C TRP A 366 -16.62 -9.08 2.32
N ASP A 367 -17.08 -10.32 2.43
CA ASP A 367 -16.61 -11.42 1.56
C ASP A 367 -17.05 -11.20 0.09
N THR A 368 -18.21 -10.58 -0.15
CA THR A 368 -18.63 -10.17 -1.50
C THR A 368 -17.69 -9.10 -2.10
N VAL A 369 -17.29 -8.09 -1.32
CA VAL A 369 -16.32 -7.07 -1.75
C VAL A 369 -14.95 -7.69 -2.04
N LYS A 370 -14.51 -8.61 -1.19
CA LYS A 370 -13.25 -9.36 -1.33
C LYS A 370 -13.23 -10.24 -2.59
N ALA A 371 -14.34 -10.89 -2.93
CA ALA A 371 -14.50 -11.64 -4.17
C ALA A 371 -14.41 -10.73 -5.42
N HIS A 372 -15.09 -9.59 -5.41
CA HIS A 372 -15.00 -8.61 -6.51
C HIS A 372 -13.60 -8.00 -6.64
N SER A 373 -12.89 -7.75 -5.53
CA SER A 373 -11.49 -7.27 -5.56
C SER A 373 -10.55 -8.25 -6.27
N GLY A 374 -10.76 -9.56 -6.10
CA GLY A 374 -10.01 -10.58 -6.85
C GLY A 374 -10.29 -10.51 -8.36
N GLN A 375 -11.56 -10.40 -8.75
CA GLN A 375 -11.96 -10.27 -10.15
C GLN A 375 -11.39 -9.00 -10.82
N ILE A 376 -11.35 -7.87 -10.12
CA ILE A 376 -10.72 -6.64 -10.61
C ILE A 376 -9.22 -6.86 -10.88
N THR A 377 -8.52 -7.53 -9.97
CA THR A 377 -7.07 -7.81 -10.10
C THR A 377 -6.75 -8.66 -11.35
N ASP A 378 -7.62 -9.61 -11.71
CA ASP A 378 -7.44 -10.40 -12.92
C ASP A 378 -7.88 -9.67 -14.20
N ILE A 379 -8.85 -8.75 -14.12
CA ILE A 379 -9.17 -7.82 -15.21
C ILE A 379 -8.00 -6.87 -15.50
N GLU A 380 -7.30 -6.39 -14.46
CA GLU A 380 -6.10 -5.54 -14.62
C GLU A 380 -4.98 -6.27 -15.38
N LYS A 381 -4.68 -7.52 -15.02
CA LYS A 381 -3.70 -8.35 -15.77
C LYS A 381 -4.11 -8.59 -17.23
N GLN A 382 -5.40 -8.83 -17.48
CA GLN A 382 -5.90 -8.96 -18.85
C GLN A 382 -5.75 -7.64 -19.62
N ASN A 383 -5.96 -6.50 -18.95
CA ASN A 383 -5.77 -5.18 -19.55
C ASN A 383 -4.30 -4.88 -19.87
N GLU A 384 -3.34 -5.24 -19.00
CA GLU A 384 -1.89 -5.15 -19.31
C GLU A 384 -1.51 -6.00 -20.55
N SER A 385 -2.06 -7.21 -20.65
CA SER A 385 -1.86 -8.10 -21.81
C SER A 385 -2.44 -7.49 -23.10
N ILE A 386 -3.62 -6.88 -23.02
CA ILE A 386 -4.25 -6.16 -24.13
C ILE A 386 -3.42 -4.92 -24.52
N VAL A 387 -2.96 -4.11 -23.57
CA VAL A 387 -2.10 -2.94 -23.82
C VAL A 387 -0.80 -3.34 -24.52
N THR A 388 -0.15 -4.41 -24.05
CA THR A 388 1.06 -4.96 -24.67
C THR A 388 0.81 -5.43 -26.11
N SER A 389 -0.34 -6.08 -26.34
CA SER A 389 -0.75 -6.55 -27.67
C SER A 389 -1.10 -5.41 -28.62
N VAL A 390 -1.77 -4.35 -28.13
CA VAL A 390 -2.11 -3.14 -28.89
C VAL A 390 -0.85 -2.36 -29.26
N GLN A 391 0.11 -2.20 -28.34
CA GLN A 391 1.38 -1.53 -28.63
C GLN A 391 2.17 -2.27 -29.71
N LYS A 392 2.27 -3.60 -29.62
CA LYS A 392 2.92 -4.42 -30.66
C LYS A 392 2.24 -4.30 -32.03
N ASN A 393 0.90 -4.31 -32.06
CA ASN A 393 0.14 -4.12 -33.30
C ASN A 393 0.31 -2.70 -33.87
N LYS A 394 0.45 -1.68 -33.01
CA LYS A 394 0.76 -0.31 -33.42
C LYS A 394 2.12 -0.23 -34.12
N GLU A 395 3.16 -0.84 -33.55
CA GLU A 395 4.52 -0.87 -34.12
C GLU A 395 4.55 -1.57 -35.50
N ASP A 396 3.85 -2.69 -35.64
CA ASP A 396 3.71 -3.42 -36.91
C ASP A 396 2.94 -2.61 -37.99
N VAL A 397 1.97 -1.78 -37.58
CA VAL A 397 1.26 -0.85 -38.47
C VAL A 397 2.12 0.37 -38.83
N GLU A 398 2.85 0.97 -37.89
CA GLU A 398 3.77 2.09 -38.16
C GLU A 398 4.91 1.67 -39.10
N ALA A 399 5.42 0.43 -38.98
CA ALA A 399 6.36 -0.15 -39.93
C ALA A 399 5.78 -0.24 -41.36
N LYS A 400 4.57 -0.79 -41.50
CA LYS A 400 3.90 -0.94 -42.82
C LYS A 400 3.51 0.40 -43.44
N ILE A 401 3.12 1.39 -42.64
CA ILE A 401 2.89 2.78 -43.11
C ILE A 401 4.21 3.40 -43.60
N THR A 402 5.33 3.14 -42.93
CA THR A 402 6.65 3.63 -43.36
C THR A 402 7.08 3.00 -44.69
N GLU A 403 6.89 1.69 -44.85
CA GLU A 403 7.15 0.97 -46.10
C GLU A 403 6.27 1.46 -47.26
N ALA A 404 4.95 1.62 -47.01
CA ALA A 404 4.01 2.18 -47.98
C ALA A 404 4.36 3.62 -48.37
N ASN A 405 4.75 4.48 -47.42
CA ASN A 405 5.19 5.85 -47.71
C ASN A 405 6.46 5.89 -48.58
N ASN A 406 7.41 4.98 -48.36
CA ASN A 406 8.60 4.86 -49.22
C ASN A 406 8.22 4.41 -50.65
N ALA A 407 7.28 3.49 -50.80
CA ALA A 407 6.75 3.07 -52.10
C ALA A 407 6.00 4.23 -52.81
N ILE A 408 5.17 4.99 -52.09
CA ILE A 408 4.45 6.17 -52.60
C ILE A 408 5.42 7.28 -53.00
N ALA A 409 6.50 7.51 -52.25
CA ALA A 409 7.55 8.47 -52.61
C ALA A 409 8.26 8.06 -53.91
N SER A 410 8.62 6.78 -54.06
CA SER A 410 9.20 6.21 -55.28
C SER A 410 8.27 6.38 -56.50
N LEU A 411 6.98 6.07 -56.33
CA LEU A 411 5.95 6.28 -57.37
C LEU A 411 5.77 7.76 -57.71
N THR A 412 5.71 8.64 -56.72
CA THR A 412 5.57 10.10 -56.91
C THR A 412 6.75 10.69 -57.67
N GLN A 413 7.97 10.20 -57.41
CA GLN A 413 9.17 10.64 -58.11
C GLN A 413 9.18 10.15 -59.57
N LYS A 414 8.75 8.91 -59.84
CA LYS A 414 8.53 8.39 -61.20
C LYS A 414 7.47 9.21 -61.96
N ILE A 415 6.34 9.52 -61.32
CA ILE A 415 5.27 10.36 -61.90
C ILE A 415 5.78 11.77 -62.23
N LYS A 416 6.60 12.38 -61.36
CA LYS A 416 7.23 13.69 -61.66
C LYS A 416 8.12 13.65 -62.89
N TYR A 417 8.92 12.60 -63.09
CA TYR A 417 9.72 12.45 -64.31
C TYR A 417 8.83 12.23 -65.54
N ALA A 418 7.78 11.43 -65.45
CA ALA A 418 6.80 11.26 -66.54
C ALA A 418 6.12 12.60 -66.92
N TYR A 419 5.72 13.41 -65.94
CA TYR A 419 5.12 14.73 -66.18
C TYR A 419 6.10 15.73 -66.79
N LEU A 420 7.38 15.70 -66.39
CA LEU A 420 8.43 16.52 -67.02
C LEU A 420 8.67 16.12 -68.48
N ILE A 421 8.69 14.82 -68.78
CA ILE A 421 8.85 14.30 -70.14
C ILE A 421 7.63 14.67 -71.00
N ALA A 422 6.41 14.47 -70.49
CA ALA A 422 5.18 14.82 -71.19
C ALA A 422 5.02 16.33 -71.42
N GLY A 423 5.31 17.16 -70.41
CA GLY A 423 5.29 18.62 -70.51
C GLY A 423 6.36 19.16 -71.46
N GLY A 424 7.56 18.58 -71.44
CA GLY A 424 8.62 18.91 -72.40
C GLY A 424 8.24 18.55 -73.84
N ALA A 425 7.65 17.37 -74.06
CA ALA A 425 7.15 16.95 -75.37
C ALA A 425 6.00 17.85 -75.88
N ALA A 426 5.07 18.25 -75.02
CA ALA A 426 3.99 19.16 -75.37
C ALA A 426 4.51 20.58 -75.68
N GLY A 427 5.47 21.09 -74.91
CA GLY A 427 6.13 22.38 -75.15
C GLY A 427 6.88 22.40 -76.48
N LEU A 428 7.64 21.35 -76.80
CA LEU A 428 8.29 21.17 -78.10
C LEU A 428 7.27 21.14 -79.25
N ALA A 429 6.21 20.34 -79.14
CA ALA A 429 5.17 20.26 -80.17
C ALA A 429 4.47 21.61 -80.43
N ILE A 430 4.28 22.44 -79.40
CA ILE A 430 3.71 23.79 -79.56
C ILE A 430 4.70 24.74 -80.24
N ILE A 431 5.99 24.70 -79.89
CA ILE A 431 7.04 25.50 -80.55
C ILE A 431 7.18 25.10 -82.02
N GLU A 432 7.15 23.80 -82.32
CA GLU A 432 7.27 23.24 -83.66
C GLU A 432 6.04 23.57 -84.53
N LEU A 433 4.84 23.61 -83.94
CA LEU A 433 3.61 24.05 -84.61
C LEU A 433 3.55 25.57 -84.84
N ILE A 434 4.20 26.38 -84.00
CA ILE A 434 4.37 27.83 -84.22
C ILE A 434 5.39 28.10 -85.34
N LEU A 435 6.47 27.31 -85.41
CA LEU A 435 7.47 27.38 -86.49
C LEU A 435 6.95 26.90 -87.86
N LEU A 436 5.77 26.27 -87.90
CA LEU A 436 5.05 25.91 -89.14
C LEU A 436 3.98 26.94 -89.54
N LEU A 437 3.86 28.05 -88.81
CA LEU A 437 2.84 29.10 -89.01
C LEU A 437 3.43 30.50 -89.27
N VAL A 438 4.74 30.57 -89.57
CA VAL A 438 5.50 31.80 -89.91
C VAL A 438 6.37 31.54 -91.13
#